data_AF-A0A1G0WSV9-F1
#
_entry.id   AF-A0A1G0WSV9-F1
#
_cell.length_a   1.000
_cell.length_b   1.000
_cell.length_c   1.000
_cell.angle_alpha   90.00
_cell.angle_beta   90.00
_cell.angle_gamma   90.00
#
_symmetry.space_group_name_H-M   'P 1'
#
loop_
_entity.id
_entity.type
_entity.pdbx_description
1 polymer ?
#
loop_
_entity_poly.entity_id
_entity_poly.type
_entity_poly.pdbx_seq_one_letter_code
_entity_poly.pdbx_strand_id
1 'polypeptide(L)'
;MDTKKLTTELITRESYNALLGYIGLLPNPDKVLRNTGKTIEAYRELKNDPHVWSCVQSRKSGLLSWDYSIVPYGASSTIANELEQFFADIDLQQIERDILEAPLFGYQPMEIVWKTTSGNKRYIVPEKIVAKPQEWFFYDNNGSLRYRKSGEPKGIEPPPMKILNVQYEASYMNPYGNALLGKCYWPVTFKNGAIRFWVNFMEKYGMPLLLGQFTRGATFEESKKLADDLANMTEDSVIVTPGDIKIEMHEAMRSTSIALYKEMIKHCNSEISKAILSQTLTTEMEMGSYAASQTHFKVRREVILSDMRLVESVMNTVIGYIVDLNFGASVYPKFELLMNDEVNMDKVERDLKLSQTGSVRFTKQYWLNNYGFKEEEIETNSE
;
A
#
# COMPACT_ATOMS: atom_id res chain seq x y z
N MET A 1 15.32 18.88 42.06
CA MET A 1 14.74 18.80 40.70
C MET A 1 13.47 18.00 40.82
N ASP A 2 12.32 18.57 40.46
CA ASP A 2 11.02 17.92 40.64
C ASP A 2 10.84 16.80 39.61
N THR A 3 10.97 15.56 40.05
CA THR A 3 10.89 14.38 39.18
C THR A 3 9.52 14.23 38.53
N LYS A 4 8.46 14.79 39.13
CA LYS A 4 7.12 14.79 38.49
C LYS A 4 7.09 15.61 37.21
N LYS A 5 7.87 16.70 37.12
CA LYS A 5 7.96 17.50 35.89
C LYS A 5 8.70 16.77 34.77
N LEU A 6 9.55 15.80 35.10
CA LEU A 6 10.24 14.95 34.11
C LEU A 6 9.32 13.85 33.57
N THR A 7 8.33 13.42 34.34
CA THR A 7 7.41 12.33 33.95
C THR A 7 6.08 12.82 33.36
N THR A 8 5.84 14.14 33.34
CA THR A 8 4.59 14.72 32.84
C THR A 8 4.83 15.42 31.51
N GLU A 9 4.02 15.13 30.50
CA GLU A 9 4.04 15.86 29.24
C GLU A 9 3.51 17.28 29.47
N LEU A 10 4.36 18.29 29.25
CA LEU A 10 4.02 19.70 29.50
C LEU A 10 3.37 20.39 28.29
N ILE A 11 3.74 19.96 27.07
CA ILE A 11 3.31 20.59 25.81
C ILE A 11 2.26 19.70 25.18
N THR A 12 0.98 20.01 25.43
CA THR A 12 -0.15 19.26 24.89
C THR A 12 -0.96 20.07 23.87
N ARG A 13 -1.73 19.40 23.00
CA ARG A 13 -2.65 20.09 22.06
C ARG A 13 -3.65 20.99 22.78
N GLU A 14 -4.13 20.56 23.94
CA GLU A 14 -5.02 21.35 24.80
C GLU A 14 -4.33 22.61 25.33
N SER A 15 -3.06 22.50 25.75
CA SER A 15 -2.27 23.65 26.21
C SER A 15 -2.01 24.67 25.09
N TYR A 16 -1.92 24.21 23.83
CA TYR A 16 -1.67 25.06 22.67
C TYR A 16 -2.96 25.73 22.13
N ASN A 17 -4.09 24.99 22.10
CA ASN A 17 -5.35 25.51 21.58
C ASN A 17 -6.57 24.90 22.31
N ALA A 18 -7.10 25.65 23.27
CA ALA A 18 -8.24 25.24 24.10
C ALA A 18 -9.53 24.96 23.30
N LEU A 19 -9.70 25.54 22.11
CA LEU A 19 -10.89 25.31 21.27
C LEU A 19 -10.92 23.87 20.73
N LEU A 20 -9.75 23.27 20.45
CA LEU A 20 -9.66 21.87 20.03
C LEU A 20 -10.23 20.96 21.11
N GLY A 21 -9.93 21.23 22.39
CA GLY A 21 -10.39 20.47 23.56
C GLY A 21 -11.90 20.23 23.62
N TYR A 22 -12.72 21.19 23.15
CA TYR A 22 -14.18 21.10 23.20
C TYR A 22 -14.80 20.15 22.19
N ILE A 23 -14.18 19.96 21.03
CA ILE A 23 -14.74 19.19 19.92
C ILE A 23 -14.61 17.68 20.16
N GLY A 24 -13.67 17.24 21.02
CA GLY A 24 -13.44 15.83 21.36
C GLY A 24 -13.00 14.94 20.19
N LEU A 25 -12.82 15.51 19.00
CA LEU A 25 -12.45 14.87 17.75
C LEU A 25 -11.31 15.68 17.12
N LEU A 26 -10.18 15.03 16.90
CA LEU A 26 -9.09 15.58 16.12
C LEU A 26 -9.37 15.31 14.64
N PRO A 27 -9.57 16.33 13.79
CA PRO A 27 -9.81 16.11 12.37
C PRO A 27 -8.55 15.53 11.69
N ASN A 28 -8.75 14.68 10.68
CA ASN A 28 -7.65 14.18 9.87
C ASN A 28 -6.99 15.35 9.10
N PRO A 29 -5.69 15.62 9.29
CA PRO A 29 -5.01 16.75 8.67
C PRO A 29 -4.69 16.56 7.18
N ASP A 30 -5.01 15.40 6.60
CA ASP A 30 -4.81 15.12 5.18
C ASP A 30 -5.42 16.21 4.27
N LYS A 31 -4.57 16.83 3.45
CA LYS A 31 -4.94 17.95 2.58
C LYS A 31 -5.92 17.55 1.48
N VAL A 32 -5.81 16.35 0.92
CA VAL A 32 -6.69 15.89 -0.16
C VAL A 32 -8.10 15.70 0.39
N LEU A 33 -8.25 15.01 1.52
CA LEU A 33 -9.55 14.83 2.16
C LEU A 33 -10.17 16.18 2.54
N ARG A 34 -9.39 17.09 3.14
CA ARG A 34 -9.86 18.42 3.53
C ARG A 34 -10.27 19.29 2.35
N ASN A 35 -9.49 19.30 1.26
CA ASN A 35 -9.76 20.15 0.10
C ASN A 35 -10.93 19.63 -0.75
N THR A 36 -11.16 18.32 -0.75
CA THR A 36 -12.23 17.69 -1.55
C THR A 36 -13.52 17.48 -0.76
N GLY A 37 -13.48 17.61 0.57
CA GLY A 37 -14.61 17.29 1.46
C GLY A 37 -14.93 15.79 1.50
N LYS A 38 -14.06 14.93 0.98
CA LYS A 38 -14.27 13.48 0.93
C LYS A 38 -13.80 12.80 2.22
N THR A 39 -14.37 11.63 2.48
CA THR A 39 -13.93 10.70 3.52
C THR A 39 -12.77 9.85 3.03
N ILE A 40 -12.16 9.09 3.95
CA ILE A 40 -11.09 8.14 3.63
C ILE A 40 -11.56 7.00 2.67
N GLU A 41 -12.87 6.80 2.51
CA GLU A 41 -13.45 5.90 1.51
C GLU A 41 -13.00 6.25 0.09
N ALA A 42 -12.78 7.54 -0.19
CA ALA A 42 -12.24 7.99 -1.48
C ALA A 42 -10.89 7.37 -1.82
N TYR A 43 -10.08 7.01 -0.81
CA TYR A 43 -8.82 6.29 -1.02
C TYR A 43 -9.06 4.82 -1.33
N ARG A 44 -10.08 4.22 -0.71
CA ARG A 44 -10.48 2.84 -1.01
C ARG A 44 -10.90 2.70 -2.47
N GLU A 45 -11.64 3.68 -3.00
CA GLU A 45 -12.02 3.72 -4.42
C GLU A 45 -10.81 3.75 -5.37
N LEU A 46 -9.69 4.38 -4.97
CA LEU A 46 -8.48 4.42 -5.80
C LEU A 46 -7.91 3.01 -6.06
N LYS A 47 -8.17 2.03 -5.19
CA LYS A 47 -7.74 0.65 -5.38
C LYS A 47 -8.46 -0.05 -6.55
N ASN A 48 -9.56 0.52 -7.07
CA ASN A 48 -10.21 0.03 -8.29
C ASN A 48 -9.43 0.41 -9.56
N ASP A 49 -8.49 1.34 -9.48
CA ASP A 49 -7.60 1.65 -10.59
C ASP A 49 -6.61 0.49 -10.82
N PRO A 50 -6.53 -0.10 -12.03
CA PRO A 50 -5.68 -1.26 -12.27
C PRO A 50 -4.19 -1.03 -11.99
N HIS A 51 -3.71 0.19 -12.21
CA HIS A 51 -2.30 0.53 -11.99
C HIS A 51 -1.99 0.69 -10.50
N VAL A 52 -2.88 1.37 -9.77
CA VAL A 52 -2.81 1.45 -8.31
C VAL A 52 -2.84 0.05 -7.69
N TRP A 53 -3.79 -0.79 -8.10
CA TRP A 53 -3.92 -2.15 -7.58
C TRP A 53 -2.66 -2.99 -7.85
N SER A 54 -2.11 -2.90 -9.06
CA SER A 54 -0.85 -3.58 -9.41
C SER A 54 0.32 -3.15 -8.51
N CYS A 55 0.46 -1.84 -8.24
CA CYS A 55 1.48 -1.33 -7.32
C CYS A 55 1.27 -1.84 -5.89
N VAL A 56 0.04 -1.80 -5.39
CA VAL A 56 -0.32 -2.30 -4.05
C VAL A 56 -0.02 -3.79 -3.92
N GLN A 57 -0.44 -4.59 -4.89
CA GLN A 57 -0.20 -6.02 -4.93
C GLN A 57 1.31 -6.32 -4.92
N SER A 58 2.07 -5.62 -5.76
CA SER A 58 3.53 -5.77 -5.86
C SER A 58 4.26 -5.46 -4.55
N ARG A 59 3.83 -4.41 -3.83
CA ARG A 59 4.39 -4.07 -2.51
C ARG A 59 4.10 -5.15 -1.49
N LYS A 60 2.83 -5.55 -1.36
CA LYS A 60 2.40 -6.55 -0.37
C LYS A 60 2.99 -7.93 -0.64
N SER A 61 2.98 -8.39 -1.89
CA SER A 61 3.46 -9.73 -2.24
C SER A 61 4.93 -9.94 -1.90
N GLY A 62 5.73 -8.86 -1.89
CA GLY A 62 7.14 -8.93 -1.57
C GLY A 62 7.42 -9.31 -0.12
N LEU A 63 6.53 -8.98 0.83
CA LEU A 63 6.62 -9.37 2.23
C LEU A 63 5.91 -10.69 2.50
N LEU A 64 4.72 -10.88 1.93
CA LEU A 64 3.86 -12.05 2.22
C LEU A 64 4.44 -13.40 1.73
N SER A 65 5.58 -13.38 1.04
CA SER A 65 6.34 -14.57 0.63
C SER A 65 7.43 -14.98 1.64
N TRP A 66 7.54 -14.28 2.77
CA TRP A 66 8.56 -14.50 3.79
C TRP A 66 7.99 -15.42 4.86
N ASP A 67 8.82 -16.35 5.31
CA ASP A 67 8.48 -17.17 6.47
C ASP A 67 8.69 -16.37 7.76
N TYR A 68 8.15 -16.87 8.86
CA TYR A 68 8.33 -16.24 10.18
C TYR A 68 8.94 -17.22 11.18
N SER A 69 9.52 -16.68 12.24
CA SER A 69 9.96 -17.45 13.41
C SER A 69 9.67 -16.68 14.70
N ILE A 70 9.49 -17.43 15.80
CA ILE A 70 9.35 -16.87 17.13
C ILE A 70 10.64 -17.13 17.92
N VAL A 71 11.47 -16.10 18.01
CA VAL A 71 12.78 -16.19 18.64
C VAL A 71 12.65 -15.91 20.14
N PRO A 72 13.17 -16.75 21.05
CA PRO A 72 12.98 -16.56 22.50
C PRO A 72 13.55 -15.27 23.08
N TYR A 73 14.62 -14.70 22.50
CA TYR A 73 15.26 -13.47 22.97
C TYR A 73 15.61 -13.45 24.49
N GLY A 74 15.94 -14.60 25.06
CA GLY A 74 16.25 -14.77 26.49
C GLY A 74 15.04 -15.13 27.36
N ALA A 75 13.82 -15.16 26.79
CA ALA A 75 12.68 -15.82 27.42
C ALA A 75 12.84 -17.35 27.40
N SER A 76 12.03 -18.04 28.21
CA SER A 76 11.99 -19.50 28.21
C SER A 76 11.61 -20.04 26.83
N SER A 77 12.36 -21.04 26.34
CA SER A 77 12.04 -21.75 25.09
C SER A 77 10.65 -22.39 25.12
N THR A 78 10.14 -22.74 26.30
CA THR A 78 8.75 -23.23 26.44
C THR A 78 7.73 -22.17 26.06
N ILE A 79 7.96 -20.89 26.38
CA ILE A 79 7.04 -19.81 26.02
C ILE A 79 7.06 -19.59 24.50
N ALA A 80 8.23 -19.61 23.88
CA ALA A 80 8.35 -19.51 22.42
C ALA A 80 7.62 -20.64 21.71
N ASN A 81 7.81 -21.89 22.15
CA ASN A 81 7.13 -23.06 21.57
C ASN A 81 5.60 -23.00 21.72
N GLU A 82 5.08 -22.52 22.86
CA GLU A 82 3.63 -22.32 23.06
C GLU A 82 3.09 -21.23 22.12
N LEU A 83 3.82 -20.12 21.95
CA LEU A 83 3.46 -19.09 20.99
C LEU A 83 3.41 -19.64 19.55
N GLU A 84 4.39 -20.44 19.13
CA GLU A 84 4.39 -21.04 17.79
C GLU A 84 3.13 -21.87 17.54
N GLN A 85 2.69 -22.65 18.53
CA GLN A 85 1.43 -23.40 18.43
C GLN A 85 0.21 -22.48 18.31
N PHE A 86 0.18 -21.35 19.03
CA PHE A 86 -0.93 -20.41 18.94
C PHE A 86 -1.00 -19.71 17.57
N PHE A 87 0.16 -19.34 17.00
CA PHE A 87 0.20 -18.71 15.67
C PHE A 87 -0.08 -19.68 14.55
N ALA A 88 0.18 -20.99 14.72
CA ALA A 88 -0.18 -22.02 13.75
C ALA A 88 -1.70 -22.12 13.49
N ASP A 89 -2.53 -21.77 14.48
CA ASP A 89 -3.99 -21.81 14.38
C ASP A 89 -4.61 -20.53 13.76
N ILE A 90 -3.79 -19.51 13.48
CA ILE A 90 -4.25 -18.20 13.03
C ILE A 90 -3.84 -17.97 11.57
N ASP A 91 -4.72 -17.36 10.77
CA ASP A 91 -4.38 -16.90 9.42
C ASP A 91 -3.45 -15.68 9.46
N LEU A 92 -2.17 -15.95 9.68
CA LEU A 92 -1.13 -14.94 9.79
C LEU A 92 -0.99 -14.12 8.48
N GLN A 93 -1.08 -14.77 7.33
CA GLN A 93 -0.95 -14.09 6.05
C GLN A 93 -2.06 -13.05 5.84
N GLN A 94 -3.30 -13.34 6.28
CA GLN A 94 -4.38 -12.35 6.26
C GLN A 94 -4.13 -11.21 7.24
N ILE A 95 -3.59 -11.49 8.43
CA ILE A 95 -3.23 -10.45 9.40
C ILE A 95 -2.14 -9.53 8.86
N GLU A 96 -1.11 -10.08 8.23
CA GLU A 96 -0.06 -9.30 7.57
C GLU A 96 -0.63 -8.44 6.44
N ARG A 97 -1.50 -9.00 5.59
CA ARG A 97 -2.21 -8.24 4.55
C ARG A 97 -2.97 -7.07 5.12
N ASP A 98 -3.64 -7.27 6.25
CA ASP A 98 -4.42 -6.26 6.95
C ASP A 98 -3.50 -5.18 7.55
N ILE A 99 -2.42 -5.54 8.25
CA ILE A 99 -1.42 -4.60 8.77
C ILE A 99 -0.89 -3.71 7.63
N LEU A 100 -0.63 -4.29 6.46
CA LEU A 100 -0.15 -3.59 5.26
C LEU A 100 -1.20 -2.70 4.58
N GLU A 101 -2.43 -2.61 5.08
CA GLU A 101 -3.33 -1.51 4.72
C GLU A 101 -2.93 -0.19 5.42
N ALA A 102 -2.23 -0.23 6.56
CA ALA A 102 -1.83 0.99 7.27
C ALA A 102 -0.97 1.94 6.44
N PRO A 103 0.05 1.50 5.66
CA PRO A 103 0.74 2.40 4.74
C PRO A 103 -0.17 3.06 3.69
N LEU A 104 -1.17 2.33 3.21
CA LEU A 104 -2.08 2.82 2.17
C LEU A 104 -3.01 3.94 2.70
N PHE A 105 -3.48 3.80 3.94
CA PHE A 105 -4.48 4.67 4.56
C PHE A 105 -3.94 5.58 5.67
N GLY A 106 -2.66 5.45 6.01
CA GLY A 106 -2.00 6.09 7.17
C GLY A 106 -2.13 5.29 8.47
N TYR A 107 -3.22 4.52 8.63
CA TYR A 107 -3.46 3.68 9.80
C TYR A 107 -4.46 2.54 9.51
N GLN A 108 -4.43 1.50 10.34
CA GLN A 108 -5.35 0.36 10.28
C GLN A 108 -5.69 -0.14 11.69
N PRO A 109 -6.90 0.15 12.20
CA PRO A 109 -7.40 -0.46 13.43
C PRO A 109 -7.71 -1.95 13.20
N MET A 110 -7.26 -2.81 14.13
CA MET A 110 -7.55 -4.25 14.08
C MET A 110 -8.05 -4.74 15.44
N GLU A 111 -9.18 -5.44 15.47
CA GLU A 111 -9.75 -5.99 16.70
C GLU A 111 -9.20 -7.38 16.99
N ILE A 112 -8.67 -7.58 18.19
CA ILE A 112 -8.33 -8.91 18.71
C ILE A 112 -9.58 -9.51 19.36
N VAL A 113 -10.02 -10.66 18.86
CA VAL A 113 -11.04 -11.48 19.53
C VAL A 113 -10.31 -12.56 20.30
N TRP A 114 -10.44 -12.52 21.63
CA TRP A 114 -9.75 -13.45 22.53
C TRP A 114 -10.62 -14.69 22.79
N LYS A 115 -9.98 -15.85 22.87
CA LYS A 115 -10.58 -17.10 23.37
C LYS A 115 -9.78 -17.64 24.54
N THR A 116 -10.43 -18.46 25.36
CA THR A 116 -9.75 -19.30 26.34
C THR A 116 -9.57 -20.70 25.75
N THR A 117 -8.34 -21.22 25.74
CA THR A 117 -8.07 -22.57 25.23
C THR A 117 -8.71 -23.65 26.09
N SER A 118 -9.11 -24.75 25.45
CA SER A 118 -9.64 -25.93 26.14
C SER A 118 -8.50 -26.93 26.37
N GLY A 119 -8.20 -27.25 27.63
CA GLY A 119 -7.11 -28.17 27.99
C GLY A 119 -6.76 -28.12 29.47
N ASN A 120 -5.72 -28.88 29.85
CA ASN A 120 -5.21 -28.91 31.24
C ASN A 120 -4.64 -27.55 31.69
N LYS A 121 -4.07 -26.77 30.76
CA LYS A 121 -3.71 -25.37 30.96
C LYS A 121 -4.66 -24.49 30.15
N ARG A 122 -5.21 -23.47 30.82
CA ARG A 122 -6.09 -22.48 30.19
C ARG A 122 -5.25 -21.26 29.82
N TYR A 123 -5.13 -21.01 28.52
CA TYR A 123 -4.48 -19.82 27.99
C TYR A 123 -5.53 -18.88 27.39
N ILE A 124 -5.33 -17.58 27.53
CA ILE A 124 -6.07 -16.53 26.84
C ILE A 124 -5.27 -16.14 25.60
N VAL A 125 -5.75 -16.51 24.42
CA VAL A 125 -5.03 -16.32 23.14
C VAL A 125 -5.96 -15.71 22.10
N PRO A 126 -5.44 -15.02 21.07
CA PRO A 126 -6.25 -14.56 19.97
C PRO A 126 -6.92 -15.74 19.27
N GLU A 127 -8.24 -15.68 19.14
CA GLU A 127 -8.98 -16.55 18.22
C GLU A 127 -8.83 -16.04 16.79
N LYS A 128 -8.92 -14.72 16.62
CA LYS A 128 -8.74 -14.02 15.35
C LYS A 128 -8.40 -12.57 15.59
N ILE A 129 -7.72 -11.98 14.62
CA ILE A 129 -7.46 -10.54 14.57
C ILE A 129 -8.10 -10.01 13.29
N VAL A 130 -8.98 -9.03 13.41
CA VAL A 130 -9.86 -8.60 12.31
C VAL A 130 -9.66 -7.11 12.05
N ALA A 131 -9.17 -6.75 10.86
CA ALA A 131 -9.16 -5.36 10.43
C ALA A 131 -10.57 -4.76 10.40
N LYS A 132 -10.70 -3.52 10.87
CA LYS A 132 -11.95 -2.77 10.83
C LYS A 132 -11.83 -1.59 9.89
N PRO A 133 -12.94 -1.14 9.27
CA PRO A 133 -12.95 0.08 8.48
C PRO A 133 -12.44 1.29 9.29
N GLN A 134 -11.48 2.03 8.74
CA GLN A 134 -10.89 3.23 9.33
C GLN A 134 -11.96 4.27 9.69
N GLU A 135 -13.00 4.37 8.88
CA GLU A 135 -14.13 5.30 9.03
C GLU A 135 -14.82 5.15 10.39
N TRP A 136 -14.76 3.95 10.98
CA TRP A 136 -15.35 3.64 12.29
C TRP A 136 -14.51 4.16 13.46
N PHE A 137 -13.33 4.69 13.19
CA PHE A 137 -12.39 5.17 14.19
C PHE A 137 -12.03 6.64 13.93
N PHE A 138 -11.52 7.26 14.98
CA PHE A 138 -10.93 8.59 14.93
C PHE A 138 -10.00 8.78 16.13
N TYR A 139 -9.20 9.84 16.09
CA TYR A 139 -8.39 10.24 17.22
C TYR A 139 -9.05 11.38 17.99
N ASP A 140 -8.99 11.34 19.31
CA ASP A 140 -9.35 12.48 20.14
C ASP A 140 -8.22 13.51 20.19
N ASN A 141 -8.42 14.59 20.95
CA ASN A 141 -7.43 15.67 21.07
C ASN A 141 -6.13 15.25 21.78
N ASN A 142 -6.14 14.14 22.52
CA ASN A 142 -4.95 13.58 23.14
C ASN A 142 -4.18 12.69 22.15
N GLY A 143 -4.73 12.45 20.96
CA GLY A 143 -4.17 11.51 20.00
C GLY A 143 -4.44 10.06 20.37
N SER A 144 -5.43 9.80 21.23
CA SER A 144 -5.88 8.46 21.58
C SER A 144 -6.93 7.98 20.59
N LEU A 145 -6.81 6.72 20.16
CA LEU A 145 -7.76 6.11 19.23
C LEU A 145 -9.11 5.88 19.92
N ARG A 146 -10.19 6.31 19.27
CA ARG A 146 -11.59 6.12 19.67
C ARG A 146 -12.32 5.40 18.54
N TYR A 147 -13.31 4.58 18.89
CA TYR A 147 -14.26 4.04 17.92
C TYR A 147 -15.60 4.74 18.03
N ARG A 148 -16.29 4.89 16.89
CA ARG A 148 -17.61 5.49 16.80
C ARG A 148 -18.67 4.51 17.28
N LYS A 149 -19.61 4.99 18.10
CA LYS A 149 -20.81 4.25 18.50
C LYS A 149 -22.01 5.18 18.40
N SER A 150 -23.13 4.66 17.89
CA SER A 150 -24.38 5.42 17.83
C SER A 150 -24.76 5.93 19.23
N GLY A 151 -25.13 7.21 19.33
CA GLY A 151 -25.44 7.87 20.60
C GLY A 151 -24.24 8.38 21.39
N GLU A 152 -23.00 8.14 20.95
CA GLU A 152 -21.77 8.57 21.64
C GLU A 152 -20.89 9.48 20.75
N PRO A 153 -21.14 10.81 20.73
CA PRO A 153 -20.44 11.74 19.84
C PRO A 153 -18.92 11.81 20.08
N LYS A 154 -18.48 11.60 21.32
CA LYS A 154 -17.05 11.58 21.69
C LYS A 154 -16.39 10.22 21.41
N GLY A 155 -17.14 9.24 20.91
CA GLY A 155 -16.66 7.88 20.72
C GLY A 155 -16.30 7.20 22.02
N ILE A 156 -15.80 5.97 21.92
CA ILE A 156 -15.43 5.15 23.09
C ILE A 156 -13.98 4.76 22.99
N GLU A 157 -13.27 4.75 24.13
CA GLU A 157 -11.95 4.15 24.22
C GLU A 157 -12.04 2.64 24.05
N PRO A 158 -11.24 2.03 23.16
CA PRO A 158 -11.13 0.58 23.16
C PRO A 158 -10.55 0.10 24.51
N PRO A 159 -11.05 -1.01 25.07
CA PRO A 159 -10.40 -1.64 26.21
C PRO A 159 -8.94 -1.98 25.90
N PRO A 160 -8.05 -2.01 26.92
CA PRO A 160 -6.67 -2.45 26.74
C PRO A 160 -6.60 -3.82 26.06
N MET A 161 -5.59 -4.03 25.21
CA MET A 161 -5.35 -5.30 24.50
C MET A 161 -6.50 -5.75 23.57
N LYS A 162 -7.48 -4.89 23.28
CA LYS A 162 -8.64 -5.23 22.43
C LYS A 162 -8.51 -4.75 20.99
N ILE A 163 -7.89 -3.59 20.77
CA ILE A 163 -7.64 -3.01 19.44
C ILE A 163 -6.14 -2.77 19.27
N LEU A 164 -5.58 -3.27 18.18
CA LEU A 164 -4.27 -2.89 17.68
C LEU A 164 -4.42 -1.60 16.86
N ASN A 165 -3.71 -0.57 17.27
CA ASN A 165 -3.65 0.70 16.55
C ASN A 165 -2.42 0.72 15.63
N VAL A 166 -2.54 0.15 14.43
CA VAL A 166 -1.43 0.15 13.46
C VAL A 166 -1.34 1.52 12.79
N GLN A 167 -0.20 2.19 12.89
CA GLN A 167 0.03 3.52 12.34
C GLN A 167 1.24 3.52 11.40
N TYR A 168 1.16 4.29 10.32
CA TYR A 168 2.24 4.47 9.35
C TYR A 168 2.67 5.94 9.28
N GLU A 169 3.93 6.20 9.64
CA GLU A 169 4.50 7.55 9.72
C GLU A 169 3.63 8.55 10.51
N ALA A 170 3.01 8.07 11.60
CA ALA A 170 2.25 8.93 12.50
C ALA A 170 3.18 9.87 13.28
N SER A 171 2.62 11.02 13.62
CA SER A 171 3.31 12.02 14.44
C SER A 171 2.36 12.56 15.52
N TYR A 172 2.92 13.29 16.50
CA TYR A 172 2.16 14.39 17.09
C TYR A 172 1.62 15.27 15.95
N MET A 173 0.64 16.16 16.03
CA MET A 173 -0.01 16.74 14.82
C MET A 173 -0.81 15.75 13.96
N ASN A 174 -0.25 14.64 13.47
CA ASN A 174 -0.96 13.68 12.62
C ASN A 174 -0.94 12.23 13.16
N PRO A 175 -1.81 11.88 14.12
CA PRO A 175 -1.92 10.51 14.61
C PRO A 175 -2.61 9.57 13.61
N TYR A 176 -3.26 10.09 12.57
CA TYR A 176 -3.84 9.25 11.50
C TYR A 176 -2.77 8.65 10.59
N GLY A 177 -1.52 9.11 10.67
CA GLY A 177 -0.44 8.69 9.79
C GLY A 177 -0.53 9.28 8.38
N ASN A 178 0.41 8.92 7.52
CA ASN A 178 0.50 9.44 6.16
C ASN A 178 0.00 8.41 5.15
N ALA A 179 -1.17 8.67 4.56
CA ALA A 179 -1.75 7.78 3.55
C ALA A 179 -1.02 7.88 2.20
N LEU A 180 -0.46 6.76 1.72
CA LEU A 180 0.12 6.69 0.37
C LEU A 180 -0.94 6.88 -0.72
N LEU A 181 -2.15 6.36 -0.52
CA LEU A 181 -3.26 6.54 -1.48
C LEU A 181 -3.68 8.01 -1.61
N GLY A 182 -3.49 8.82 -0.57
CA GLY A 182 -3.66 10.28 -0.68
C GLY A 182 -2.73 10.92 -1.70
N LYS A 183 -1.52 10.39 -1.90
CA LYS A 183 -0.59 10.84 -2.93
C LYS A 183 -1.02 10.42 -4.34
N CYS A 184 -1.74 9.31 -4.45
CA CYS A 184 -2.26 8.77 -5.72
C CYS A 184 -3.56 9.46 -6.19
N TYR A 185 -4.25 10.19 -5.32
CA TYR A 185 -5.57 10.77 -5.63
C TYR A 185 -5.58 11.63 -6.90
N TRP A 186 -4.67 12.61 -6.98
CA TRP A 186 -4.60 13.51 -8.13
C TRP A 186 -4.11 12.82 -9.41
N PRO A 187 -3.02 12.02 -9.39
CA PRO A 187 -2.64 11.21 -10.55
C PRO A 187 -3.78 10.34 -11.11
N VAL A 188 -4.53 9.65 -10.26
CA VAL A 188 -5.68 8.83 -10.70
C VAL A 188 -6.79 9.72 -11.29
N THR A 189 -7.11 10.83 -10.62
CA THR A 189 -8.15 11.77 -11.08
C THR A 189 -7.81 12.33 -12.47
N PHE A 190 -6.57 12.78 -12.66
CA PHE A 190 -6.09 13.34 -13.92
C PHE A 190 -5.97 12.27 -15.01
N LYS A 191 -5.50 11.06 -14.67
CA LYS A 191 -5.47 9.93 -15.60
C LYS A 191 -6.86 9.60 -16.12
N ASN A 192 -7.86 9.48 -15.24
CA ASN A 192 -9.24 9.19 -15.64
C ASN A 192 -9.82 10.28 -16.55
N GLY A 193 -9.49 11.55 -16.26
CA GLY A 193 -9.80 12.67 -17.16
C GLY A 193 -9.15 12.53 -18.53
N ALA A 194 -7.84 12.23 -18.57
CA ALA A 194 -7.09 12.05 -19.81
C ALA A 194 -7.63 10.89 -20.66
N ILE A 195 -7.96 9.75 -20.05
CA ILE A 195 -8.60 8.61 -20.73
C ILE A 195 -9.94 9.04 -21.34
N ARG A 196 -10.78 9.76 -20.58
CA ARG A 196 -12.07 10.26 -21.09
C ARG A 196 -11.89 11.20 -22.29
N PHE A 197 -10.94 12.14 -22.21
CA PHE A 197 -10.64 13.03 -23.33
C PHE A 197 -10.10 12.26 -24.53
N TRP A 198 -9.26 11.25 -24.30
CA TRP A 198 -8.72 10.42 -25.36
C TRP A 198 -9.82 9.62 -26.07
N VAL A 199 -10.75 9.01 -25.33
CA VAL A 199 -11.92 8.31 -25.91
C VAL A 199 -12.78 9.27 -26.73
N ASN A 200 -13.17 10.42 -26.18
CA ASN A 200 -13.96 11.42 -26.90
C ASN A 200 -13.23 11.94 -28.15
N PHE A 201 -11.91 12.08 -28.09
CA PHE A 201 -11.10 12.47 -29.23
C PHE A 201 -11.12 11.38 -30.32
N MET A 202 -10.95 10.12 -29.94
CA MET A 202 -11.03 8.98 -30.87
C MET A 202 -12.41 8.87 -31.51
N GLU A 203 -13.49 9.10 -30.77
CA GLU A 203 -14.85 9.12 -31.34
C GLU A 203 -15.01 10.26 -32.36
N LYS A 204 -14.53 11.46 -32.04
CA LYS A 204 -14.71 12.64 -32.91
C LYS A 204 -13.82 12.64 -34.14
N TYR A 205 -12.61 12.08 -34.04
CA TYR A 205 -11.58 12.21 -35.07
C TYR A 205 -11.07 10.86 -35.62
N GLY A 206 -11.54 9.74 -35.08
CA GLY A 206 -11.21 8.39 -35.57
C GLY A 206 -12.00 7.97 -36.81
N MET A 207 -13.07 8.70 -37.14
CA MET A 207 -13.93 8.44 -38.30
C MET A 207 -13.56 9.37 -39.48
N PRO A 208 -13.40 8.83 -40.71
CA PRO A 208 -13.15 9.64 -41.89
C PRO A 208 -14.42 10.41 -42.30
N LEU A 209 -14.28 11.72 -42.58
CA LEU A 209 -15.36 12.48 -43.20
C LEU A 209 -15.27 12.29 -44.73
N LEU A 210 -16.35 11.85 -45.37
CA LEU A 210 -16.45 11.84 -46.83
C LEU A 210 -16.98 13.18 -47.36
N LEU A 211 -16.23 13.78 -48.28
CA LEU A 211 -16.63 14.98 -49.01
C LEU A 211 -16.98 14.62 -50.46
N GLY A 212 -18.27 14.66 -50.77
CA GLY A 212 -18.79 14.52 -52.13
C GLY A 212 -18.92 15.87 -52.83
N GLN A 213 -18.43 15.98 -54.06
CA GLN A 213 -18.53 17.20 -54.86
C GLN A 213 -19.36 16.96 -56.12
N PHE A 214 -20.30 17.87 -56.40
CA PHE A 214 -21.12 17.84 -57.62
C PHE A 214 -21.02 19.15 -58.42
N THR A 215 -21.37 19.14 -59.71
CA THR A 215 -21.27 20.31 -60.58
C THR A 215 -22.42 21.31 -60.33
N ARG A 216 -22.14 22.61 -60.46
CA ARG A 216 -23.19 23.65 -60.45
C ARG A 216 -24.11 23.43 -61.67
N GLY A 217 -25.33 22.97 -61.41
CA GLY A 217 -26.29 22.58 -62.44
C GLY A 217 -26.88 21.18 -62.22
N ALA A 218 -26.31 20.38 -61.31
CA ALA A 218 -26.91 19.11 -60.90
C ALA A 218 -28.28 19.35 -60.25
N THR A 219 -29.21 18.45 -60.53
CA THR A 219 -30.54 18.44 -59.92
C THR A 219 -30.45 18.03 -58.45
N PHE A 220 -31.50 18.36 -57.69
CA PHE A 220 -31.60 17.93 -56.30
C PHE A 220 -31.53 16.40 -56.17
N GLU A 221 -32.16 15.66 -57.10
CA GLU A 221 -32.13 14.19 -57.12
C GLU A 221 -30.72 13.63 -57.31
N GLU A 222 -29.91 14.22 -58.19
CA GLU A 222 -28.51 13.78 -58.39
C GLU A 222 -27.64 14.07 -57.15
N SER A 223 -27.81 15.24 -56.53
CA SER A 223 -27.09 15.57 -55.30
C SER A 223 -27.48 14.68 -54.11
N LYS A 224 -28.77 14.31 -54.03
CA LYS A 224 -29.29 13.41 -53.00
C LYS A 224 -28.81 11.98 -53.22
N LYS A 225 -28.84 11.49 -54.47
CA LYS A 225 -28.33 10.16 -54.81
C LYS A 225 -26.84 10.03 -54.45
N LEU A 226 -26.03 11.05 -54.75
CA LEU A 226 -24.62 11.08 -54.34
C LEU A 226 -24.46 11.03 -52.82
N ALA A 227 -25.29 11.76 -52.07
CA ALA A 227 -25.29 11.71 -50.60
C ALA A 227 -25.66 10.32 -50.08
N ASP A 228 -26.71 9.71 -50.65
CA ASP A 228 -27.19 8.37 -50.27
C ASP A 228 -26.15 7.30 -50.63
N ASP A 229 -25.51 7.38 -51.79
CA ASP A 229 -24.45 6.45 -52.21
C ASP A 229 -23.23 6.55 -51.27
N LEU A 230 -22.79 7.76 -50.93
CA LEU A 230 -21.69 7.98 -49.97
C LEU A 230 -22.06 7.54 -48.54
N ALA A 231 -23.30 7.76 -48.12
CA ALA A 231 -23.81 7.33 -46.81
C ALA A 231 -24.02 5.81 -46.74
N ASN A 232 -24.21 5.12 -47.87
CA ASN A 232 -24.23 3.66 -47.92
C ASN A 232 -22.82 3.05 -47.97
N MET A 233 -21.81 3.82 -48.41
CA MET A 233 -20.41 3.38 -48.44
C MET A 233 -19.71 3.50 -47.09
N THR A 234 -20.23 4.31 -46.17
CA THR A 234 -19.65 4.53 -44.83
C THR A 234 -20.74 4.64 -43.77
N GLU A 235 -20.51 4.16 -42.55
CA GLU A 235 -21.45 4.34 -41.42
C GLU A 235 -21.55 5.79 -40.91
N ASP A 236 -20.97 6.77 -41.61
CA ASP A 236 -20.50 8.04 -41.06
C ASP A 236 -21.09 9.30 -41.70
N SER A 237 -20.61 10.47 -41.23
CA SER A 237 -21.02 11.80 -41.70
C SER A 237 -20.51 12.09 -43.12
N VAL A 238 -21.44 12.37 -44.02
CA VAL A 238 -21.16 12.76 -45.42
C VAL A 238 -21.51 14.24 -45.61
N ILE A 239 -20.63 14.99 -46.27
CA ILE A 239 -20.91 16.35 -46.73
C ILE A 239 -20.92 16.34 -48.25
N VAL A 240 -22.02 16.80 -48.85
CA VAL A 240 -22.17 16.96 -50.30
C VAL A 240 -22.30 18.44 -50.64
N THR A 241 -21.44 18.94 -51.52
CA THR A 241 -21.36 20.37 -51.86
C THR A 241 -21.09 20.60 -53.35
N PRO A 242 -21.55 21.73 -53.94
CA PRO A 242 -21.08 22.17 -55.25
C PRO A 242 -19.55 22.30 -55.29
N GLY A 243 -18.92 21.87 -56.38
CA GLY A 243 -17.46 21.80 -56.52
C GLY A 243 -16.73 23.15 -56.48
N ASP A 244 -17.45 24.26 -56.63
CA ASP A 244 -16.91 25.61 -56.51
C ASP A 244 -16.98 26.17 -55.06
N ILE A 245 -17.72 25.50 -54.17
CA ILE A 245 -17.73 25.80 -52.73
C ILE A 245 -16.61 24.99 -52.07
N LYS A 246 -15.53 25.68 -51.72
CA LYS A 246 -14.41 25.08 -51.00
C LYS A 246 -14.75 24.95 -49.51
N ILE A 247 -14.89 23.70 -49.05
CA ILE A 247 -14.98 23.40 -47.63
C ILE A 247 -13.57 23.08 -47.14
N GLU A 248 -12.98 24.00 -46.38
CA GLU A 248 -11.71 23.77 -45.71
C GLU A 248 -11.96 23.25 -44.29
N MET A 249 -11.61 21.99 -44.05
CA MET A 249 -11.50 21.47 -42.70
C MET A 249 -10.24 22.03 -42.07
N HIS A 250 -10.38 22.91 -41.08
CA HIS A 250 -9.25 23.29 -40.25
C HIS A 250 -8.84 22.09 -39.38
N GLU A 251 -7.82 21.35 -39.82
CA GLU A 251 -7.17 20.30 -39.06
C GLU A 251 -6.44 20.91 -37.86
N ALA A 252 -7.15 21.19 -36.77
CA ALA A 252 -6.48 21.48 -35.51
C ALA A 252 -5.67 20.23 -35.08
N MET A 253 -4.34 20.28 -35.28
CA MET A 253 -3.27 19.38 -34.83
C MET A 253 -3.73 18.03 -34.23
N ARG A 254 -4.33 17.16 -35.06
CA ARG A 254 -4.93 15.90 -34.59
C ARG A 254 -3.90 14.91 -34.02
N SER A 255 -2.69 14.88 -34.57
CA SER A 255 -1.63 13.94 -34.16
C SER A 255 -0.99 14.31 -32.82
N THR A 256 -0.79 15.60 -32.54
CA THR A 256 -0.19 16.08 -31.28
C THR A 256 -1.09 15.81 -30.07
N SER A 257 -2.41 15.89 -30.23
CA SER A 257 -3.37 15.65 -29.13
C SER A 257 -3.38 14.19 -28.65
N ILE A 258 -3.32 13.21 -29.55
CA ILE A 258 -3.31 11.78 -29.16
C ILE A 258 -2.07 11.45 -28.32
N ALA A 259 -0.89 11.90 -28.78
CA ALA A 259 0.37 11.67 -28.08
C ALA A 259 0.36 12.32 -26.68
N LEU A 260 -0.18 13.53 -26.56
CA LEU A 260 -0.26 14.26 -25.29
C LEU A 260 -1.12 13.52 -24.25
N TYR A 261 -2.28 12.97 -24.64
CA TYR A 261 -3.12 12.21 -23.71
C TYR A 261 -2.42 10.94 -23.22
N LYS A 262 -1.75 10.21 -24.12
CA LYS A 262 -0.99 9.00 -23.76
C LYS A 262 0.19 9.33 -22.84
N GLU A 263 0.90 10.43 -23.11
CA GLU A 263 2.01 10.90 -22.27
C GLU A 263 1.52 11.31 -20.87
N MET A 264 0.39 12.01 -20.78
CA MET A 264 -0.23 12.36 -19.50
C MET A 264 -0.62 11.12 -18.69
N ILE A 265 -1.20 10.10 -19.34
CA ILE A 265 -1.53 8.82 -18.69
C ILE A 265 -0.26 8.13 -18.17
N LYS A 266 0.80 8.08 -19.00
CA LYS A 266 2.11 7.50 -18.62
C LYS A 266 2.68 8.24 -17.42
N HIS A 267 2.73 9.58 -17.45
CA HIS A 267 3.18 10.40 -16.33
C HIS A 267 2.41 10.10 -15.04
N CYS A 268 1.07 10.05 -15.11
CA CYS A 268 0.25 9.74 -13.93
C CYS A 268 0.55 8.35 -13.35
N ASN A 269 0.69 7.33 -14.20
CA ASN A 269 1.07 5.98 -13.76
C ASN A 269 2.48 5.94 -13.16
N SER A 270 3.42 6.72 -13.71
CA SER A 270 4.77 6.82 -13.16
C SER A 270 4.77 7.48 -11.77
N GLU A 271 3.98 8.54 -11.54
CA GLU A 271 3.82 9.15 -10.20
C GLU A 271 3.13 8.20 -9.20
N ILE A 272 2.13 7.42 -9.64
CA ILE A 272 1.50 6.38 -8.80
C ILE A 272 2.54 5.33 -8.37
N SER A 273 3.36 4.86 -9.32
CA SER A 273 4.42 3.88 -9.04
C SER A 273 5.41 4.43 -8.01
N LYS A 274 5.88 5.68 -8.20
CA LYS A 274 6.79 6.33 -7.26
C LYS A 274 6.17 6.49 -5.87
N ALA A 275 4.89 6.84 -5.79
CA ALA A 275 4.20 7.01 -4.51
C ALA A 275 4.12 5.71 -3.70
N ILE A 276 3.83 4.57 -4.36
CA ILE A 276 3.60 3.29 -3.65
C ILE A 276 4.88 2.46 -3.52
N LEU A 277 5.72 2.44 -4.55
CA LEU A 277 6.90 1.56 -4.66
C LEU A 277 8.23 2.31 -4.55
N SER A 278 8.22 3.64 -4.38
CA SER A 278 9.41 4.50 -4.39
C SER A 278 10.18 4.51 -5.72
N GLN A 279 9.62 3.94 -6.76
CA GLN A 279 10.23 3.84 -8.09
C GLN A 279 9.18 3.67 -9.19
N THR A 280 9.58 3.86 -10.45
CA THR A 280 8.77 3.48 -11.60
C THR A 280 8.79 1.96 -11.80
N LEU A 281 7.65 1.37 -12.17
CA LEU A 281 7.57 -0.07 -12.48
C LEU A 281 8.50 -0.41 -13.67
N THR A 282 9.20 -1.54 -13.58
CA THR A 282 10.06 -2.06 -14.65
C THR A 282 9.29 -2.30 -15.96
N THR A 283 7.98 -2.56 -15.88
CA THR A 283 7.08 -2.76 -17.03
C THR A 283 6.90 -1.52 -17.90
N GLU A 284 7.20 -0.31 -17.40
CA GLU A 284 7.11 0.93 -18.18
C GLU A 284 8.42 1.27 -18.93
N MET A 285 9.47 0.45 -18.79
CA MET A 285 10.73 0.65 -19.49
C MET A 285 10.68 0.08 -20.91
N GLU A 286 10.78 0.94 -21.92
CA GLU A 286 10.90 0.54 -23.33
C GLU A 286 12.32 0.02 -23.66
N MET A 287 13.33 0.31 -22.84
CA MET A 287 14.68 -0.30 -22.87
C MET A 287 15.40 -0.05 -21.53
N GLY A 288 15.87 -1.10 -20.85
CA GLY A 288 16.62 -0.97 -19.59
C GLY A 288 17.85 -1.87 -19.54
N SER A 289 19.01 -1.29 -19.26
CA SER A 289 20.25 -2.05 -18.99
C SER A 289 20.11 -2.85 -17.69
N TYR A 290 20.82 -3.98 -17.59
CA TYR A 290 20.85 -4.84 -16.39
C TYR A 290 21.07 -4.06 -15.09
N ALA A 291 21.89 -2.99 -15.13
CA ALA A 291 22.18 -2.12 -13.99
C ALA A 291 20.94 -1.34 -13.48
N ALA A 292 20.06 -0.88 -14.38
CA ALA A 292 18.84 -0.18 -13.99
C ALA A 292 17.86 -1.13 -13.26
N SER A 293 17.73 -2.36 -13.77
CA SER A 293 16.91 -3.41 -13.14
C SER A 293 17.39 -3.72 -11.71
N GLN A 294 18.71 -3.86 -11.51
CA GLN A 294 19.27 -4.11 -10.18
C GLN A 294 19.02 -2.97 -9.18
N THR A 295 19.12 -1.71 -9.61
CA THR A 295 18.75 -0.57 -8.75
C THR A 295 17.28 -0.62 -8.37
N HIS A 296 16.41 -1.00 -9.31
CA HIS A 296 14.97 -1.10 -9.02
C HIS A 296 14.64 -2.20 -8.00
N PHE A 297 15.31 -3.34 -8.08
CA PHE A 297 15.15 -4.40 -7.08
C PHE A 297 15.62 -3.96 -5.69
N LYS A 298 16.72 -3.19 -5.60
CA LYS A 298 17.23 -2.66 -4.33
C LYS A 298 16.25 -1.71 -3.65
N VAL A 299 15.72 -0.71 -4.37
CA VAL A 299 14.75 0.25 -3.82
C VAL A 299 13.47 -0.47 -3.37
N ARG A 300 12.97 -1.42 -4.19
CA ARG A 300 11.82 -2.23 -3.80
C ARG A 300 12.08 -3.03 -2.52
N ARG A 301 13.26 -3.63 -2.39
CA ARG A 301 13.67 -4.37 -1.19
C ARG A 301 13.68 -3.46 0.04
N GLU A 302 14.17 -2.23 -0.07
CA GLU A 302 14.15 -1.27 1.05
C GLU A 302 12.71 -0.95 1.52
N VAL A 303 11.77 -0.80 0.58
CA VAL A 303 10.34 -0.61 0.91
C VAL A 303 9.78 -1.83 1.64
N ILE A 304 10.07 -3.05 1.15
CA ILE A 304 9.64 -4.30 1.78
C ILE A 304 10.23 -4.43 3.19
N LEU A 305 11.51 -4.13 3.38
CA LEU A 305 12.16 -4.17 4.70
C LEU A 305 11.52 -3.17 5.68
N SER A 306 11.07 -2.01 5.20
CA SER A 306 10.33 -1.04 6.01
C SER A 306 8.97 -1.59 6.43
N ASP A 307 8.25 -2.20 5.50
CA ASP A 307 6.96 -2.85 5.74
C ASP A 307 7.10 -4.04 6.72
N MET A 308 8.20 -4.80 6.65
CA MET A 308 8.49 -5.88 7.60
C MET A 308 8.61 -5.37 9.02
N ARG A 309 9.37 -4.29 9.25
CA ARG A 309 9.53 -3.70 10.58
C ARG A 309 8.19 -3.27 11.17
N LEU A 310 7.27 -2.79 10.34
CA LEU A 310 5.91 -2.48 10.75
C LEU A 310 5.16 -3.74 11.19
N VAL A 311 5.17 -4.79 10.36
CA VAL A 311 4.53 -6.08 10.68
C VAL A 311 5.10 -6.68 11.96
N GLU A 312 6.42 -6.82 12.05
CA GLU A 312 7.10 -7.33 13.24
C GLU A 312 6.74 -6.52 14.48
N SER A 313 6.72 -5.19 14.41
CA SER A 313 6.33 -4.35 15.55
C SER A 313 4.91 -4.63 16.03
N VAL A 314 3.96 -4.84 15.12
CA VAL A 314 2.56 -5.13 15.46
C VAL A 314 2.44 -6.55 16.04
N MET A 315 3.06 -7.54 15.41
CA MET A 315 3.04 -8.92 15.87
C MET A 315 3.72 -9.08 17.23
N ASN A 316 4.82 -8.35 17.46
CA ASN A 316 5.49 -8.29 18.77
C ASN A 316 4.62 -7.65 19.86
N THR A 317 3.74 -6.71 19.50
CA THR A 317 2.74 -6.16 20.42
C THR A 317 1.72 -7.24 20.83
N VAL A 318 1.25 -8.04 19.86
CA VAL A 318 0.35 -9.17 20.12
C VAL A 318 1.02 -10.21 21.02
N ILE A 319 2.28 -10.57 20.76
CA ILE A 319 3.06 -11.49 21.60
C ILE A 319 3.15 -10.94 23.02
N GLY A 320 3.47 -9.65 23.20
CA GLY A 320 3.50 -9.01 24.52
C GLY A 320 2.18 -9.20 25.28
N TYR A 321 1.04 -8.96 24.63
CA TYR A 321 -0.27 -9.16 25.26
C TYR A 321 -0.52 -10.63 25.66
N ILE A 322 -0.16 -11.59 24.80
CA ILE A 322 -0.28 -13.01 25.14
C ILE A 322 0.62 -13.34 26.34
N VAL A 323 1.84 -12.81 26.38
CA VAL A 323 2.79 -13.09 27.46
C VAL A 323 2.33 -12.52 28.79
N ASP A 324 1.85 -11.28 28.78
CA ASP A 324 1.31 -10.60 29.97
C ASP A 324 0.08 -11.32 30.53
N LEU A 325 -0.80 -11.81 29.67
CA LEU A 325 -2.04 -12.48 30.09
C LEU A 325 -1.82 -13.90 30.61
N ASN A 326 -0.75 -14.59 30.20
CA ASN A 326 -0.60 -16.04 30.42
C ASN A 326 0.62 -16.45 31.24
N PHE A 327 1.76 -15.74 31.10
CA PHE A 327 3.05 -16.24 31.59
C PHE A 327 3.68 -15.35 32.65
N GLY A 328 3.32 -14.06 32.73
CA GLY A 328 3.89 -13.12 33.70
C GLY A 328 5.42 -13.00 33.60
N ALA A 329 5.97 -13.24 32.40
CA ALA A 329 7.40 -13.17 32.15
C ALA A 329 7.90 -11.71 32.19
N SER A 330 9.20 -11.51 32.38
CA SER A 330 9.84 -10.19 32.29
C SER A 330 10.57 -9.96 30.96
N VAL A 331 10.77 -11.02 30.17
CA VAL A 331 11.43 -11.02 28.87
C VAL A 331 10.54 -11.76 27.88
N TYR A 332 10.31 -11.17 26.71
CA TYR A 332 9.33 -11.66 25.74
C TYR A 332 10.03 -12.21 24.50
N PRO A 333 9.57 -13.36 23.95
CA PRO A 333 9.93 -13.79 22.61
C PRO A 333 9.56 -12.73 21.57
N LYS A 334 10.18 -12.80 20.39
CA LYS A 334 9.88 -11.90 19.28
C LYS A 334 9.51 -12.65 18.02
N PHE A 335 8.53 -12.12 17.32
CA PHE A 335 8.20 -12.43 15.95
C PHE A 335 9.22 -11.77 15.03
N GLU A 336 9.84 -12.56 14.16
CA GLU A 336 10.76 -12.11 13.12
C GLU A 336 10.36 -12.71 11.77
N LEU A 337 10.38 -11.87 10.74
CA LEU A 337 10.21 -12.33 9.36
C LEU A 337 11.58 -12.76 8.82
N LEU A 338 11.66 -14.04 8.45
CA LEU A 338 12.86 -14.63 7.90
C LEU A 338 12.99 -14.20 6.45
N MET A 339 14.11 -13.56 6.15
CA MET A 339 14.47 -13.24 4.78
C MET A 339 14.68 -14.54 4.02
N ASN A 340 13.70 -14.89 3.18
CA ASN A 340 13.89 -15.74 2.01
C ASN A 340 14.80 -14.99 1.03
N ASP A 341 16.04 -14.74 1.45
CA ASP A 341 17.12 -14.55 0.51
C ASP A 341 17.14 -15.86 -0.28
N GLU A 342 16.63 -15.85 -1.51
CA GLU A 342 17.14 -16.73 -2.55
C GLU A 342 18.66 -16.66 -2.43
N VAL A 343 19.23 -17.68 -1.77
CA VAL A 343 20.62 -17.83 -1.33
C VAL A 343 21.39 -16.53 -1.39
N ASN A 344 21.62 -15.87 -0.26
CA ASN A 344 22.47 -14.69 -0.15
C ASN A 344 23.91 -15.07 -0.58
N MET A 345 24.11 -15.21 -1.90
CA MET A 345 25.33 -15.70 -2.50
C MET A 345 26.47 -14.76 -2.12
N ASP A 346 26.18 -13.47 -1.93
CA ASP A 346 27.12 -12.50 -1.42
C ASP A 346 27.57 -12.80 0.04
N LYS A 347 26.63 -13.19 0.93
CA LYS A 347 26.94 -13.60 2.31
C LYS A 347 27.68 -14.93 2.35
N VAL A 348 27.21 -15.91 1.56
CA VAL A 348 27.87 -17.21 1.39
C VAL A 348 29.28 -17.03 0.83
N GLU A 349 29.45 -16.18 -0.19
CA GLU A 349 30.73 -15.89 -0.84
C GLU A 349 31.66 -15.12 0.10
N ARG A 350 31.14 -14.17 0.90
CA ARG A 350 31.92 -13.50 1.95
C ARG A 350 32.41 -14.50 2.98
N ASP A 351 31.52 -15.35 3.51
CA ASP A 351 31.87 -16.30 4.56
C ASP A 351 32.78 -17.41 4.04
N LEU A 352 32.63 -17.80 2.76
CA LEU A 352 33.55 -18.68 2.05
C LEU A 352 34.93 -18.03 1.91
N LYS A 353 35.01 -16.78 1.45
CA LYS A 353 36.28 -16.03 1.34
C LYS A 353 36.98 -15.90 2.69
N LEU A 354 36.24 -15.57 3.75
CA LEU A 354 36.77 -15.47 5.11
C LEU A 354 37.27 -16.82 5.63
N SER A 355 36.51 -17.90 5.41
CA SER A 355 36.91 -19.26 5.81
C SER A 355 38.14 -19.73 5.04
N GLN A 356 38.25 -19.37 3.75
CA GLN A 356 39.42 -19.68 2.90
C GLN A 356 40.69 -18.95 3.34
N THR A 357 40.60 -17.81 4.05
CA THR A 357 41.79 -17.15 4.61
C THR A 357 42.46 -17.93 5.74
N GLY A 358 41.81 -18.96 6.28
CA GLY A 358 42.29 -19.75 7.42
C GLY A 358 42.34 -19.00 8.76
N SER A 359 42.07 -17.69 8.76
CA SER A 359 42.14 -16.82 9.95
C SER A 359 40.82 -16.74 10.72
N VAL A 360 39.72 -17.15 10.08
CA VAL A 360 38.37 -17.08 10.65
C VAL A 360 37.73 -18.47 10.54
N ARG A 361 37.27 -19.01 11.68
CA ARG A 361 36.46 -20.23 11.74
C ARG A 361 35.11 -19.88 12.34
N PHE A 362 34.04 -20.10 11.58
CA PHE A 362 32.67 -19.89 12.06
C PHE A 362 32.21 -21.10 12.88
N THR A 363 31.52 -20.84 13.99
CA THR A 363 31.01 -21.89 14.88
C THR A 363 29.72 -22.50 14.36
N LYS A 364 29.35 -23.70 14.85
CA LYS A 364 28.03 -24.30 14.56
C LYS A 364 26.90 -23.31 14.88
N GLN A 365 26.96 -22.65 16.04
CA GLN A 365 25.98 -21.64 16.45
C GLN A 365 25.89 -20.46 15.48
N TYR A 366 27.02 -20.05 14.88
CA TYR A 366 27.01 -18.99 13.87
C TYR A 366 26.16 -19.40 12.66
N TRP A 367 26.33 -20.64 12.16
CA TRP A 367 25.56 -21.13 11.03
C TRP A 367 24.07 -21.27 11.34
N LEU A 368 23.72 -21.82 12.51
CA LEU A 368 22.32 -21.91 12.97
C LEU A 368 21.65 -20.52 12.98
N ASN A 369 22.31 -19.54 13.60
CA ASN A 369 21.74 -18.21 13.76
C ASN A 369 21.71 -17.39 12.46
N ASN A 370 22.71 -17.55 11.58
CA ASN A 370 22.87 -16.69 10.40
C ASN A 370 22.27 -17.26 9.12
N TYR A 371 22.04 -18.57 9.05
CA TYR A 371 21.55 -19.27 7.87
C TYR A 371 20.31 -20.11 8.14
N GLY A 372 19.77 -20.08 9.36
CA GLY A 372 18.47 -20.69 9.70
C GLY A 372 18.49 -22.22 9.75
N PHE A 373 19.66 -22.84 9.77
CA PHE A 373 19.78 -24.29 9.93
C PHE A 373 19.27 -24.72 11.31
N LYS A 374 18.66 -25.90 11.37
CA LYS A 374 18.36 -26.59 12.63
C LYS A 374 19.61 -27.29 13.16
N GLU A 375 19.63 -27.56 14.46
CA GLU A 375 20.80 -28.18 15.12
C GLU A 375 21.14 -29.57 14.57
N GLU A 376 20.15 -30.26 14.02
CA GLU A 376 20.24 -31.56 13.34
C GLU A 376 20.68 -31.48 11.86
N GLU A 377 20.74 -30.27 11.27
CA GLU A 377 21.04 -30.07 9.85
C GLU A 377 22.53 -29.74 9.59
N ILE A 378 23.33 -29.48 10.63
CA ILE A 378 24.76 -29.14 10.52
C ILE A 378 25.62 -29.90 11.51
N GLU A 379 26.72 -30.46 11.03
CA GLU A 379 27.85 -30.94 11.82
C GLU A 379 29.10 -30.12 11.51
N THR A 380 29.83 -29.69 12.53
CA THR A 380 31.15 -29.07 12.37
C THR A 380 32.21 -30.14 12.57
N ASN A 381 33.14 -30.28 11.62
CA ASN A 381 34.33 -31.12 11.80
C ASN A 381 35.10 -30.63 13.02
N SER A 382 35.06 -31.42 14.10
CA SER A 382 35.92 -31.26 15.27
C SER A 382 37.33 -31.73 14.92
N GLU A 383 38.26 -30.79 14.84
CA GLU A 383 39.69 -31.03 15.07
C GLU A 383 40.09 -30.48 16.43
#